data_AF-A0AAD1ZX95-F1
#
_entry.id   AF-A0AAD1ZX95-F1
#
_cell.length_a   1.000
_cell.length_b   1.000
_cell.length_c   1.000
_cell.angle_alpha   90.00
_cell.angle_beta   90.00
_cell.angle_gamma   90.00
#
_symmetry.space_group_name_H-M   'P 1'
#
loop_
_entity.id
_entity.type
_entity.pdbx_description
1 polymer ?
#
loop_
_entity_poly.entity_id
_entity_poly.type
_entity_poly.pdbx_seq_one_letter_code
_entity_poly.pdbx_strand_id
1 'polypeptide(L)'
;MSPVSRAFEKWASVTHFTFSSSQNPNLVIGFHTGDHGDGSPFDGRGGVLAHAFPPTDGRFHYDADESWSIGQVPGSFDLETVALHEIGHLLGLGHSSVQDAIMFSGIPAGAIKNLHADDIQGIKALYNV
;
A
#
# COMPACT_ATOMS: atom_id res chain seq x y z
N MET A 1 17.00 0.18 -3.93
CA MET A 1 15.73 0.93 -4.02
C MET A 1 14.96 0.72 -2.73
N SER A 2 14.19 1.71 -2.28
CA SER A 2 13.36 1.58 -1.07
C SER A 2 12.21 0.58 -1.30
N PRO A 3 11.65 -0.04 -0.24
CA PRO A 3 10.45 -0.89 -0.35
C PRO A 3 9.30 -0.21 -1.10
N VAL A 4 9.01 1.05 -0.78
CA VAL A 4 7.97 1.86 -1.44
C VAL A 4 8.28 2.08 -2.93
N SER A 5 9.55 2.35 -3.27
CA SER A 5 9.96 2.49 -4.67
C SER A 5 9.73 1.19 -5.46
N ARG A 6 10.04 0.02 -4.89
CA ARG A 6 9.80 -1.28 -5.54
C ARG A 6 8.30 -1.56 -5.73
N ALA A 7 7.45 -1.14 -4.79
CA ALA A 7 6.00 -1.25 -4.93
C ALA A 7 5.46 -0.37 -6.06
N PHE A 8 5.95 0.87 -6.21
CA PHE A 8 5.63 1.71 -7.37
C PHE A 8 6.09 1.09 -8.69
N GLU A 9 7.28 0.48 -8.73
CA GLU A 9 7.77 -0.21 -9.93
C GLU A 9 6.88 -1.39 -10.34
N LYS A 10 6.37 -2.16 -9.36
CA LYS A 10 5.43 -3.25 -9.62
C LYS A 10 4.16 -2.72 -10.30
N TRP A 11 3.55 -1.66 -9.77
CA TRP A 11 2.39 -1.04 -10.41
C TRP A 11 2.71 -0.41 -11.77
N ALA A 12 3.86 0.24 -11.91
CA ALA A 12 4.32 0.77 -13.19
C ALA A 12 4.49 -0.34 -14.24
N SER A 13 4.92 -1.55 -13.84
CA SER A 13 5.12 -2.67 -14.76
C SER A 13 3.83 -3.23 -15.39
N VAL A 14 2.67 -2.91 -14.81
CA VAL A 14 1.35 -3.38 -15.28
C VAL A 14 0.40 -2.23 -15.65
N THR A 15 0.92 -1.00 -15.72
CA THR A 15 0.18 0.21 -16.10
C THR A 15 0.98 1.07 -17.07
N HIS A 16 0.41 2.21 -17.51
CA HIS A 16 1.16 3.24 -18.23
C HIS A 16 1.70 4.34 -17.30
N PHE A 17 1.57 4.18 -15.98
CA PHE A 17 2.05 5.17 -15.04
C PHE A 17 3.56 5.16 -14.91
N THR A 18 4.10 6.33 -14.60
CA THR A 18 5.48 6.51 -14.18
C THR A 18 5.47 7.20 -12.82
N PHE A 19 6.43 6.85 -11.97
CA PHE A 19 6.54 7.41 -10.63
C PHE A 19 7.93 8.00 -10.44
N SER A 20 8.00 9.15 -9.80
CA SER A 20 9.24 9.85 -9.49
C SER A 20 9.09 10.64 -8.20
N SER A 21 10.22 10.90 -7.53
CA SER A 21 10.22 11.83 -6.40
C SER A 21 10.11 13.26 -6.88
N SER A 22 9.42 14.09 -6.12
CA SER A 22 9.20 15.51 -6.42
C SER A 22 9.26 16.32 -5.12
N GLN A 23 9.68 17.58 -5.23
CA GLN A 23 9.58 18.55 -4.14
C GLN A 23 8.13 19.02 -3.91
N ASN A 24 7.27 18.88 -4.93
CA ASN A 24 5.83 19.11 -4.85
C ASN A 24 5.12 17.83 -5.31
N PRO A 25 5.06 16.79 -4.45
CA PRO A 25 4.56 15.49 -4.85
C PRO A 25 3.03 15.44 -4.92
N ASN A 26 2.50 14.59 -5.81
CA ASN A 26 1.07 14.27 -5.81
C ASN A 26 0.72 13.20 -4.78
N LEU A 27 1.70 12.37 -4.40
CA LEU A 27 1.54 11.31 -3.41
C LEU A 27 2.48 11.57 -2.23
N VAL A 28 1.93 11.59 -1.02
CA VAL A 28 2.69 11.81 0.22
C VAL A 28 2.60 10.57 1.07
N ILE A 29 3.76 9.99 1.40
CA ILE A 29 3.86 8.74 2.15
C ILE A 29 4.63 8.99 3.43
N GLY A 30 4.07 8.57 4.56
CA GLY A 30 4.64 8.82 5.87
C GLY A 30 4.27 7.79 6.93
N PHE A 31 4.95 7.84 8.07
CA PHE A 31 4.61 7.08 9.26
C PHE A 31 3.96 8.00 10.28
N HIS A 32 2.87 7.56 10.88
CA HIS A 32 2.10 8.31 11.86
C HIS A 32 1.67 7.37 13.00
N THR A 33 1.33 7.92 14.16
CA THR A 33 0.82 7.15 15.31
C THR A 33 -0.45 7.78 15.82
N GLY A 34 -1.38 6.97 16.34
CA GLY A 34 -2.62 7.42 16.95
C GLY A 34 -3.39 8.45 16.10
N ASP A 35 -3.94 9.48 16.75
CA ASP A 35 -4.50 10.64 16.05
C ASP A 35 -3.40 11.51 15.45
N HIS A 36 -3.45 11.66 14.12
CA HIS A 36 -2.50 12.42 13.33
C HIS A 36 -3.18 13.44 12.42
N GLY A 37 -4.39 13.89 12.78
CA GLY A 37 -5.02 15.07 12.22
C GLY A 37 -5.71 14.89 10.86
N ASP A 38 -5.88 13.65 10.41
CA ASP A 38 -6.60 13.33 9.16
C ASP A 38 -8.01 12.76 9.38
N GLY A 39 -8.43 12.59 10.65
CA GLY A 39 -9.74 12.05 11.03
C GLY A 39 -9.81 10.52 11.07
N SER A 40 -8.70 9.82 10.79
CA SER A 40 -8.57 8.36 10.82
C SER A 40 -7.45 7.96 11.79
N PRO A 41 -7.65 8.05 13.11
CA PRO A 41 -6.59 7.71 14.06
C PRO A 41 -6.21 6.23 13.96
N PHE A 42 -4.91 5.93 14.05
CA PHE A 42 -4.41 4.57 14.18
C PHE A 42 -4.67 3.99 15.59
N ASP A 43 -4.71 2.66 15.68
CA ASP A 43 -5.10 1.91 16.88
C ASP A 43 -3.90 1.33 17.67
N GLY A 44 -2.68 1.56 17.21
CA GLY A 44 -1.46 1.11 17.86
C GLY A 44 -1.01 -0.24 17.33
N ARG A 45 -0.61 -1.17 18.20
CA ARG A 45 -0.13 -2.48 17.72
C ARG A 45 -1.26 -3.41 17.34
N GLY A 46 -1.20 -3.93 16.12
CA GLY A 46 -2.20 -4.79 15.52
C GLY A 46 -3.44 -3.99 15.13
N GLY A 47 -4.25 -4.57 14.23
CA GLY A 47 -5.42 -3.87 13.71
C GLY A 47 -5.10 -3.19 12.40
N VAL A 48 -5.12 -1.85 12.37
CA VAL A 48 -4.92 -1.08 11.14
C VAL A 48 -3.43 -0.85 10.87
N LEU A 49 -2.89 -1.55 9.87
CA LEU A 49 -1.47 -1.43 9.52
C LEU A 49 -1.13 -0.11 8.82
N ALA A 50 -2.06 0.40 8.02
CA ALA A 50 -1.91 1.56 7.18
C ALA A 50 -3.28 2.00 6.63
N HIS A 51 -3.32 3.20 6.05
CA HIS A 51 -4.42 3.62 5.18
C HIS A 51 -3.93 4.54 4.06
N ALA A 52 -4.71 4.58 2.98
CA ALA A 52 -4.56 5.53 1.88
C ALA A 52 -5.85 6.32 1.66
N PHE A 53 -5.71 7.50 1.04
CA PHE A 53 -6.82 8.38 0.69
C PHE A 53 -7.02 8.40 -0.83
N PRO A 54 -7.81 7.45 -1.37
CA PRO A 54 -7.94 7.26 -2.80
C PRO A 54 -8.83 8.31 -3.46
N PRO A 55 -8.64 8.58 -4.77
CA PRO A 55 -7.36 8.67 -5.47
C PRO A 55 -6.83 10.12 -5.53
N THR A 56 -7.66 11.12 -5.20
CA THR A 56 -7.35 12.54 -5.44
C THR A 56 -6.61 13.22 -4.29
N ASP A 57 -6.63 12.64 -3.10
CA ASP A 57 -5.94 13.19 -1.93
C ASP A 57 -4.44 12.84 -1.94
N GLY A 58 -4.11 11.59 -2.27
CA GLY A 58 -2.72 11.17 -2.52
C GLY A 58 -1.93 10.82 -1.26
N ARG A 59 -2.51 10.93 -0.05
CA ARG A 59 -1.86 10.52 1.19
C ARG A 59 -1.95 9.02 1.41
N PHE A 60 -0.86 8.45 1.91
CA PHE A 60 -0.75 7.08 2.40
C PHE A 60 0.07 7.11 3.69
N HIS A 61 -0.52 6.67 4.79
CA HIS A 61 0.12 6.61 6.09
C HIS A 61 0.31 5.15 6.54
N TYR A 62 1.49 4.84 7.03
CA TYR A 62 1.76 3.66 7.83
C TYR A 62 1.50 3.94 9.31
N ASP A 63 0.96 2.98 10.04
CA ASP A 63 0.98 3.04 11.50
C ASP A 63 2.41 2.77 12.01
N ALA A 64 3.03 3.76 12.64
CA ALA A 64 4.39 3.66 13.15
C ALA A 64 4.50 2.80 14.43
N ASP A 65 3.38 2.46 15.07
CA ASP A 65 3.36 1.61 16.27
C ASP A 65 3.50 0.11 15.91
N GLU A 66 3.32 -0.25 14.64
CA GLU A 66 3.46 -1.60 14.13
C GLU A 66 4.91 -2.08 14.03
N SER A 67 5.10 -3.40 14.09
CA SER A 67 6.41 -4.01 13.88
C SER A 67 6.70 -4.14 12.38
N TRP A 68 7.50 -3.22 11.84
CA TRP A 68 7.86 -3.22 10.42
C TRP A 68 9.15 -3.99 10.11
N SER A 69 9.16 -4.69 8.98
CA SER A 69 10.35 -5.34 8.42
C SER A 69 10.50 -5.07 6.92
N ILE A 70 11.68 -5.37 6.39
CA ILE A 70 11.89 -5.55 4.94
C ILE A 70 12.17 -7.04 4.74
N GLY A 71 11.25 -7.72 4.06
CA GLY A 71 11.25 -9.17 3.91
C GLY A 71 10.58 -9.89 5.08
N GLN A 72 10.68 -11.22 5.04
CA GLN A 72 9.93 -12.12 5.90
C GLN A 72 10.58 -12.22 7.27
N VAL A 73 9.97 -11.55 8.25
CA VAL A 73 10.37 -11.62 9.66
C VAL A 73 9.15 -12.06 10.48
N PRO A 74 9.24 -13.14 11.27
CA PRO A 74 8.12 -13.60 12.10
C PRO A 74 7.65 -12.50 13.06
N GLY A 75 6.34 -12.23 13.07
CA GLY A 75 5.72 -11.23 13.94
C GLY A 75 5.87 -9.78 13.47
N SER A 76 6.41 -9.54 12.27
CA SER A 76 6.51 -8.22 11.65
C SER A 76 5.77 -8.15 10.32
N PHE A 77 5.41 -6.95 9.88
CA PHE A 77 4.78 -6.67 8.60
C PHE A 77 5.80 -6.16 7.60
N ASP A 78 5.81 -6.76 6.40
CA ASP A 78 6.72 -6.34 5.34
C ASP A 78 6.28 -5.00 4.73
N LEU A 79 7.18 -4.01 4.78
CA LEU A 79 6.92 -2.65 4.30
C LEU A 79 6.51 -2.57 2.84
N GLU A 80 7.12 -3.41 1.99
CA GLU A 80 6.80 -3.42 0.56
C GLU A 80 5.43 -4.02 0.29
N THR A 81 5.07 -5.09 0.99
CA THR A 81 3.77 -5.73 0.89
C THR A 81 2.66 -4.75 1.24
N VAL A 82 2.77 -4.04 2.37
CA VAL A 82 1.78 -3.02 2.75
C VAL A 82 1.81 -1.83 1.78
N ALA A 83 3.00 -1.37 1.33
CA ALA A 83 3.09 -0.33 0.31
C ALA A 83 2.33 -0.70 -0.97
N LEU A 84 2.49 -1.94 -1.43
CA LEU A 84 1.89 -2.41 -2.66
C LEU A 84 0.36 -2.40 -2.59
N HIS A 85 -0.20 -2.75 -1.43
CA HIS A 85 -1.64 -2.67 -1.15
C HIS A 85 -2.13 -1.21 -1.18
N GLU A 86 -1.54 -0.34 -0.37
CA GLU A 86 -2.00 1.04 -0.22
C GLU A 86 -1.81 1.88 -1.50
N ILE A 87 -0.75 1.61 -2.28
CA ILE A 87 -0.60 2.21 -3.61
C ILE A 87 -1.72 1.74 -4.54
N GLY A 88 -2.21 0.51 -4.43
CA GLY A 88 -3.37 0.05 -5.18
C GLY A 88 -4.60 0.93 -4.90
N HIS A 89 -4.84 1.29 -3.64
CA HIS A 89 -5.86 2.27 -3.28
C HIS A 89 -5.59 3.65 -3.88
N LEU A 90 -4.36 4.18 -3.79
CA LEU A 90 -4.01 5.45 -4.43
C LEU A 90 -4.28 5.46 -5.95
N LEU A 91 -4.19 4.30 -6.59
CA LEU A 91 -4.53 4.08 -8.00
C LEU A 91 -6.02 3.71 -8.23
N GLY A 92 -6.87 3.84 -7.22
CA GLY A 92 -8.31 3.68 -7.32
C GLY A 92 -8.85 2.25 -7.17
N LEU A 93 -8.03 1.26 -6.83
CA LEU A 93 -8.51 -0.09 -6.55
C LEU A 93 -9.21 -0.14 -5.18
N GLY A 94 -10.29 -0.91 -5.10
CA GLY A 94 -10.89 -1.33 -3.84
C GLY A 94 -10.30 -2.64 -3.34
N HIS A 95 -10.80 -3.12 -2.19
CA HIS A 95 -10.42 -4.44 -1.70
C HIS A 95 -10.91 -5.57 -2.62
N SER A 96 -10.09 -6.61 -2.76
CA SER A 96 -10.42 -7.86 -3.42
C SER A 96 -10.99 -8.88 -2.43
N SER A 97 -11.88 -9.76 -2.91
CA SER A 97 -12.33 -10.95 -2.17
C SER A 97 -11.38 -12.16 -2.33
N VAL A 98 -10.36 -12.05 -3.18
CA VAL A 98 -9.37 -13.13 -3.42
C VAL A 98 -8.26 -13.02 -2.37
N GLN A 99 -8.20 -13.98 -1.45
CA GLN A 99 -7.30 -13.94 -0.29
C GLN A 99 -5.80 -13.76 -0.65
N ASP A 100 -5.37 -14.33 -1.78
CA ASP A 100 -3.99 -14.23 -2.25
C ASP A 100 -3.68 -12.92 -2.97
N ALA A 101 -4.70 -12.14 -3.37
CA ALA A 101 -4.53 -10.86 -4.05
C ALA A 101 -3.92 -9.80 -3.14
N ILE A 102 -3.08 -8.90 -3.67
CA ILE A 102 -2.49 -7.85 -2.84
C ILE A 102 -3.58 -6.97 -2.25
N MET A 103 -4.66 -6.71 -3.00
CA MET A 103 -5.79 -5.91 -2.54
C MET A 103 -6.75 -6.65 -1.58
N PHE A 104 -6.44 -7.88 -1.14
CA PHE A 104 -7.19 -8.47 -0.03
C PHE A 104 -6.99 -7.65 1.24
N SER A 105 -8.06 -7.35 1.99
CA SER A 105 -8.04 -6.40 3.12
C SER A 105 -7.19 -6.84 4.32
N GLY A 106 -6.70 -8.09 4.35
CA GLY A 106 -5.90 -8.63 5.44
C GLY A 106 -4.50 -9.02 4.99
N ILE A 107 -3.48 -8.53 5.68
CA ILE A 107 -2.09 -8.95 5.49
C ILE A 107 -1.61 -9.59 6.80
N PRO A 108 -1.44 -10.93 6.84
CA PRO A 108 -0.93 -11.60 8.03
C PRO A 108 0.51 -11.17 8.35
N ALA A 109 0.85 -11.09 9.64
CA ALA A 109 2.24 -10.86 10.05
C ALA A 109 3.17 -11.95 9.50
N GLY A 110 4.34 -11.56 9.00
CA GLY A 110 5.30 -12.42 8.34
C GLY A 110 4.94 -12.80 6.89
N ALA A 111 3.84 -12.30 6.35
CA ALA A 111 3.51 -12.49 4.93
C ALA A 111 4.36 -11.58 4.04
N ILE A 112 4.80 -12.14 2.91
CA ILE A 112 5.25 -11.36 1.75
C ILE A 112 4.25 -11.65 0.63
N LYS A 113 3.69 -10.61 0.03
CA LYS A 113 2.78 -10.75 -1.11
C LYS A 113 3.29 -9.97 -2.32
N ASN A 114 2.69 -10.26 -3.48
CA ASN A 114 2.98 -9.60 -4.73
C ASN A 114 1.67 -9.43 -5.52
N LEU A 115 1.71 -8.72 -6.66
CA LEU A 115 0.55 -8.57 -7.54
C LEU A 115 0.01 -9.95 -7.96
N HIS A 116 -1.28 -10.16 -7.73
CA HIS A 116 -2.02 -11.31 -8.20
C HIS A 116 -2.72 -10.98 -9.53
N ALA A 117 -3.16 -12.00 -10.25
CA ALA A 117 -3.89 -11.83 -11.50
C ALA A 117 -5.17 -10.99 -11.35
N ASP A 118 -5.81 -11.04 -10.18
CA ASP A 118 -7.00 -10.24 -9.85
C ASP A 118 -6.67 -8.74 -9.77
N ASP A 119 -5.58 -8.38 -9.08
CA ASP A 119 -5.12 -6.99 -8.96
C ASP A 119 -4.75 -6.40 -10.34
N ILE A 120 -4.08 -7.20 -11.17
CA ILE A 120 -3.67 -6.82 -12.53
C ILE A 120 -4.89 -6.64 -13.43
N GLN A 121 -5.89 -7.52 -13.34
CA GLN A 121 -7.13 -7.36 -14.10
C GLN A 121 -7.91 -6.11 -13.65
N GLY A 122 -7.98 -5.86 -12.35
CA GLY A 122 -8.63 -4.67 -11.78
C GLY A 122 -8.00 -3.38 -12.30
N ILE A 123 -6.67 -3.25 -12.22
CA ILE A 123 -5.99 -2.02 -12.66
C ILE A 123 -6.09 -1.82 -14.18
N LYS A 124 -6.06 -2.92 -14.94
CA LYS A 124 -6.26 -2.89 -16.39
C LYS A 124 -7.64 -2.43 -16.79
N ALA A 125 -8.68 -2.86 -16.06
CA ALA A 125 -10.05 -2.41 -16.29
C ALA A 125 -10.25 -0.92 -15.98
N LEU A 126 -9.57 -0.39 -14.94
CA LEU A 126 -9.67 1.03 -14.59
C LEU A 126 -8.99 1.95 -15.60
N TYR A 127 -7.87 1.52 -16.18
CA TYR A 127 -7.02 2.39 -17.00
C TYR A 127 -6.90 1.99 -18.47
N ASN A 128 -7.60 0.94 -18.91
CA ASN A 128 -7.59 0.39 -20.27
C ASN A 128 -6.17 0.03 -20.77
N VAL A 129 -5.45 -0.80 -20.00
CA VAL A 129 -4.06 -1.23 -20.30
C VAL A 129 -3.85 -2.73 -20.42
#